data_AF-A0A5V4LL49-F1
#
_entry.id   AF-A0A5V4LL49-F1
#
_cell.length_a   1.000
_cell.length_b   1.000
_cell.length_c   1.000
_cell.angle_alpha   90.00
_cell.angle_beta   90.00
_cell.angle_gamma   90.00
#
_symmetry.space_group_name_H-M   'P 1'
#
loop_
_entity.id
_entity.type
_entity.pdbx_description
1 polymer ?
#
loop_
_entity_poly.entity_id
_entity_poly.type
_entity_poly.pdbx_seq_one_letter_code
_entity_poly.pdbx_strand_id
1 'polypeptide(L)'
;MSQSHAENIYKTLEIDYCKFKSKNIVIQLKQNYNDKILRFLFAMFKKNINIQPHNVNLREKRNSFLTDLKGATSVPDLIQKIDNLKKLCICAEKIFDVIKSNLSSLPISKKTPEIQCWAIIRRAQGEIDFLKNETKKHLESINRELKLFDISTAYLKNKQGESYSPDVVISKTVDYLSLSLKMIGFNYKLNSGGFIVIPDMVDVKEDDINDAEVIFYNSILWSSLERSVETCLLFDYELNEYTSTNLPNGLENSGLETFYEFNLTKEQFIRLDYMSNERLYSKLSQNFMEALYKHNVHKTVDENLTRLADINNGYSITTSEFPAYVALLETLCLTDESMLIFGLTLREWVRCYSALERLSKISEKREVFTSSELSTYLQLVGISGNKSKLFIDLASF
;
A
#
# COMPACT_ATOMS: atom_id res chain seq x y z
N MET A 1 -1.30 42.88 -17.95
CA MET A 1 -0.11 42.27 -17.32
C MET A 1 -0.36 40.78 -17.20
N SER A 2 0.50 39.99 -17.84
CA SER A 2 0.23 38.69 -18.46
C SER A 2 0.16 37.51 -17.48
N GLN A 3 -0.62 36.48 -17.84
CA GLN A 3 -0.70 35.17 -17.17
C GLN A 3 0.68 34.57 -16.81
N SER A 4 1.73 34.86 -17.60
CA SER A 4 3.10 34.38 -17.34
C SER A 4 3.74 34.89 -16.05
N HIS A 5 3.35 36.08 -15.55
CA HIS A 5 3.91 36.62 -14.31
C HIS A 5 3.22 36.03 -13.07
N ALA A 6 1.90 35.77 -13.16
CA ALA A 6 1.14 35.14 -12.09
C ALA A 6 1.53 33.66 -11.88
N GLU A 7 1.75 32.89 -12.95
CA GLU A 7 2.24 31.50 -12.84
C GLU A 7 3.65 31.41 -12.22
N ASN A 8 4.50 32.41 -12.47
CA ASN A 8 5.85 32.47 -11.91
C ASN A 8 5.84 32.74 -10.40
N ILE A 9 4.89 33.55 -9.91
CA ILE A 9 4.73 33.83 -8.48
C ILE A 9 4.31 32.57 -7.72
N TYR A 10 3.28 31.84 -8.16
CA TYR A 10 2.81 30.65 -7.42
C TYR A 10 3.82 29.49 -7.44
N LYS A 11 4.60 29.33 -8.51
CA LYS A 11 5.75 28.39 -8.51
C LYS A 11 6.79 28.77 -7.45
N THR A 12 7.07 30.07 -7.31
CA THR A 12 8.00 30.56 -6.29
C THR A 12 7.44 30.33 -4.88
N LEU A 13 6.15 30.63 -4.67
CA LEU A 13 5.48 30.38 -3.38
C LEU A 13 5.42 28.90 -3.04
N GLU A 14 5.25 28.02 -4.03
CA GLU A 14 5.29 26.57 -3.83
C GLU A 14 6.68 26.12 -3.37
N ILE A 15 7.75 26.60 -4.00
CA ILE A 15 9.13 26.31 -3.57
C ILE A 15 9.37 26.81 -2.14
N ASP A 16 8.88 28.00 -1.81
CA ASP A 16 9.00 28.56 -0.47
C ASP A 16 8.20 27.75 0.55
N TYR A 17 6.96 27.35 0.22
CA TYR A 17 6.13 26.50 1.06
C TYR A 17 6.82 25.15 1.32
N CYS A 18 7.33 24.50 0.28
CA CYS A 18 8.03 23.21 0.40
C CYS A 18 9.31 23.30 1.25
N LYS A 19 9.85 24.50 1.43
CA LYS A 19 10.99 24.80 2.31
C LYS A 19 10.58 25.42 3.65
N PHE A 20 9.27 25.53 3.92
CA PHE A 20 8.67 26.20 5.07
C PHE A 20 9.17 27.64 5.28
N LYS A 21 9.35 28.39 4.18
CA LYS A 21 9.74 29.80 4.20
C LYS A 21 8.49 30.70 4.19
N SER A 22 8.22 31.38 5.31
CA SER A 22 6.99 32.15 5.49
C SER A 22 7.01 33.54 4.83
N LYS A 23 8.18 34.18 4.71
CA LYS A 23 8.32 35.61 4.35
C LYS A 23 7.49 36.04 3.13
N ASN A 24 7.66 35.39 1.98
CA ASN A 24 6.98 35.79 0.74
C ASN A 24 5.48 35.49 0.78
N ILE A 25 5.08 34.37 1.38
CA ILE A 25 3.67 33.95 1.50
C ILE A 25 2.93 34.91 2.44
N VAL A 26 3.55 35.30 3.56
CA VAL A 26 3.01 36.28 4.52
C VAL A 26 2.82 37.64 3.85
N ILE A 27 3.77 38.09 3.02
CA ILE A 27 3.63 39.34 2.25
C ILE A 27 2.40 39.27 1.34
N GLN A 28 2.23 38.17 0.60
CA GLN A 28 1.06 38.01 -0.28
C GLN A 28 -0.25 37.96 0.51
N LEU A 29 -0.27 37.29 1.66
CA LEU A 29 -1.43 37.25 2.56
C LEU A 29 -1.83 38.63 3.10
N LYS A 30 -0.85 39.46 3.48
CA LYS A 30 -1.12 40.79 4.07
C LYS A 30 -1.42 41.87 3.03
N GLN A 31 -0.71 41.85 1.91
CA GLN A 31 -0.70 42.99 0.96
C GLN A 31 -1.52 42.73 -0.31
N ASN A 32 -1.66 41.47 -0.73
CA ASN A 32 -2.33 41.10 -1.98
C ASN A 32 -3.37 39.98 -1.76
N TYR A 33 -4.07 40.04 -0.62
CA TYR A 33 -5.08 39.06 -0.26
C TYR A 33 -6.11 38.90 -1.39
N ASN A 34 -6.24 37.68 -1.91
CA ASN A 34 -7.20 37.34 -2.96
C ASN A 34 -7.59 35.86 -2.87
N ASP A 35 -8.65 35.48 -3.60
CA ASP A 35 -9.13 34.10 -3.61
C ASP A 35 -8.08 33.09 -4.13
N LYS A 36 -7.17 33.52 -5.02
CA LYS A 36 -6.13 32.64 -5.56
C LYS A 36 -5.08 32.25 -4.52
N ILE A 37 -4.66 33.15 -3.62
CA ILE A 37 -3.71 32.82 -2.55
C ILE A 37 -4.35 31.85 -1.53
N LEU A 38 -5.65 31.98 -1.25
CA LEU A 38 -6.38 31.02 -0.40
C LEU A 38 -6.43 29.64 -1.05
N ARG A 39 -6.86 29.56 -2.31
CA ARG A 39 -6.89 28.29 -3.05
C ARG A 39 -5.52 27.63 -3.12
N PHE A 40 -4.47 28.42 -3.34
CA PHE A 40 -3.09 27.93 -3.28
C PHE A 40 -2.76 27.33 -1.92
N LEU A 41 -3.00 28.05 -0.82
CA LEU A 41 -2.71 27.55 0.53
C LEU A 41 -3.51 26.30 0.85
N PHE A 42 -4.80 26.27 0.53
CA PHE A 42 -5.63 25.10 0.74
C PHE A 42 -5.12 23.92 -0.06
N ALA A 43 -4.71 24.10 -1.32
CA ALA A 43 -4.07 23.02 -2.09
C ALA A 43 -2.76 22.53 -1.46
N MET A 44 -1.96 23.44 -0.89
CA MET A 44 -0.71 23.06 -0.20
C MET A 44 -0.94 22.36 1.14
N PHE A 45 -2.01 22.70 1.86
CA PHE A 45 -2.39 22.04 3.12
C PHE A 45 -2.75 20.57 2.89
N LYS A 46 -3.29 20.22 1.72
CA LYS A 46 -3.61 18.83 1.36
C LYS A 46 -2.39 17.96 1.02
N LYS A 47 -1.18 18.52 0.93
CA LYS A 47 0.02 17.78 0.53
C LYS A 47 0.69 17.06 1.70
N ASN A 48 1.19 15.84 1.45
CA ASN A 48 1.93 15.03 2.43
C ASN A 48 3.22 15.69 2.95
N ILE A 49 3.75 16.72 2.26
CA ILE A 49 4.90 17.49 2.73
C ILE A 49 4.68 18.13 4.11
N ASN A 50 3.43 18.32 4.54
CA ASN A 50 3.15 18.85 5.88
C ASN A 50 3.47 17.84 6.99
N ILE A 51 3.55 16.55 6.67
CA ILE A 51 3.86 15.48 7.61
C ILE A 51 5.34 15.15 7.46
N GLN A 52 6.08 15.18 8.57
CA GLN A 52 7.53 15.01 8.60
C GLN A 52 7.89 13.87 9.55
N PRO A 53 7.61 12.60 9.21
CA PRO A 53 7.78 11.49 10.13
C PRO A 53 9.24 11.31 10.57
N HIS A 54 10.23 11.68 9.75
CA HIS A 54 11.65 11.40 10.01
C HIS A 54 12.49 12.61 10.44
N ASN A 55 12.02 13.85 10.26
CA ASN A 55 12.86 15.03 10.36
C ASN A 55 12.32 16.06 11.37
N VAL A 56 12.77 15.96 12.62
CA VAL A 56 12.37 16.86 13.72
C VAL A 56 12.65 18.32 13.41
N ASN A 57 13.79 18.64 12.77
CA ASN A 57 14.14 20.01 12.39
C ASN A 57 13.14 20.59 11.38
N LEU A 58 12.62 19.78 10.45
CA LEU A 58 11.57 20.21 9.52
C LEU A 58 10.21 20.37 10.21
N ARG A 59 9.90 19.55 11.23
CA ARG A 59 8.69 19.73 12.06
C ARG A 59 8.67 21.11 12.73
N GLU A 60 9.79 21.51 13.34
CA GLU A 60 9.92 22.82 13.99
C GLU A 60 9.77 23.97 12.99
N LYS A 61 10.46 23.89 11.84
CA LYS A 61 10.35 24.88 10.76
C LYS A 61 8.92 25.00 10.25
N ARG A 62 8.23 23.87 9.99
CA ARG A 62 6.82 23.87 9.60
C ARG A 62 5.94 24.49 10.68
N ASN A 63 6.13 24.14 11.95
CA ASN A 63 5.31 24.66 13.04
C ASN A 63 5.47 26.18 13.19
N SER A 64 6.68 26.71 13.03
CA SER A 64 6.93 28.15 12.96
C SER A 64 6.25 28.76 11.74
N PHE A 65 6.41 28.15 10.56
CA PHE A 65 5.80 28.60 9.32
C PHE A 65 4.26 28.73 9.42
N LEU A 66 3.58 27.70 9.94
CA LEU A 66 2.12 27.73 10.14
C LEU A 66 1.70 28.80 11.15
N THR A 67 2.53 29.04 12.17
CA THR A 67 2.28 30.10 13.17
C THR A 67 2.40 31.49 12.54
N ASP A 68 3.39 31.71 11.66
CA ASP A 68 3.53 32.95 10.88
C ASP A 68 2.34 33.18 9.94
N LEU A 69 1.86 32.12 9.26
CA LEU A 69 0.68 32.21 8.38
C LEU A 69 -0.57 32.60 9.19
N LYS A 70 -0.78 31.97 10.35
CA LYS A 70 -1.90 32.27 11.24
C LYS A 70 -1.86 33.73 11.73
N GLY A 71 -0.68 34.23 12.10
CA GLY A 71 -0.48 35.62 12.51
C GLY A 71 -0.58 36.64 11.36
N ALA A 72 -0.59 36.18 10.10
CA ALA A 72 -0.66 37.03 8.92
C ALA A 72 -2.09 37.20 8.36
N THR A 73 -3.08 36.51 8.92
CA THR A 73 -4.47 36.54 8.46
C THR A 73 -5.44 36.82 9.60
N SER A 74 -6.60 37.38 9.28
CA SER A 74 -7.75 37.51 10.20
C SER A 74 -8.97 36.71 9.74
N VAL A 75 -8.79 35.88 8.71
CA VAL A 75 -9.87 35.12 8.07
C VAL A 75 -10.16 33.87 8.90
N PRO A 76 -11.36 33.73 9.51
CA PRO A 76 -11.65 32.64 10.44
C PRO A 76 -11.46 31.25 9.84
N ASP A 77 -11.91 31.03 8.60
CA ASP A 77 -11.80 29.75 7.91
C ASP A 77 -10.34 29.31 7.68
N LEU A 78 -9.48 30.25 7.23
CA LEU A 78 -8.06 29.99 7.05
C LEU A 78 -7.37 29.69 8.39
N ILE A 79 -7.72 30.42 9.46
CA ILE A 79 -7.18 30.18 10.81
C ILE A 79 -7.56 28.77 11.28
N GLN A 80 -8.82 28.37 11.13
CA GLN A 80 -9.30 27.05 11.53
C GLN A 80 -8.58 25.94 10.77
N LYS A 81 -8.39 26.09 9.44
CA LYS A 81 -7.65 25.12 8.63
C LYS A 81 -6.18 25.00 9.04
N ILE A 82 -5.53 26.12 9.38
CA ILE A 82 -4.16 26.10 9.89
C ILE A 82 -4.08 25.37 11.24
N ASP A 83 -5.03 25.62 12.15
CA ASP A 83 -5.07 24.96 13.45
C ASP A 83 -5.32 23.45 13.33
N ASN A 84 -6.27 23.06 12.46
CA ASN A 84 -6.55 21.65 12.18
C ASN A 84 -5.33 20.94 11.58
N LEU A 85 -4.66 21.56 10.60
CA LEU A 85 -3.45 21.01 9.99
C LEU A 85 -2.34 20.86 11.04
N LYS A 86 -2.12 21.88 11.86
CA LYS A 86 -1.09 21.85 12.91
C LYS A 86 -1.37 20.74 13.93
N LYS A 87 -2.63 20.58 14.36
CA LYS A 87 -3.06 19.50 15.26
C LYS A 87 -2.78 18.13 14.63
N LEU A 88 -3.23 17.91 13.39
CA LEU A 88 -3.01 16.67 12.64
C LEU A 88 -1.51 16.32 12.56
N CYS A 89 -0.68 17.27 12.13
CA CYS A 89 0.77 17.08 12.01
C CYS A 89 1.39 16.63 13.34
N ILE A 90 1.10 17.35 14.43
CA ILE A 90 1.71 17.07 15.75
C ILE A 90 1.30 15.69 16.26
N CYS A 91 0.00 15.37 16.22
CA CYS A 91 -0.49 14.10 16.74
C CYS A 91 -0.01 12.92 15.90
N ALA A 92 -0.09 13.00 14.57
CA ALA A 92 0.40 11.96 13.68
C ALA A 92 1.91 11.70 13.91
N GLU A 93 2.71 12.76 14.01
CA GLU A 93 4.16 12.65 14.24
C GLU A 93 4.51 12.04 15.58
N LYS A 94 3.75 12.32 16.63
CA LYS A 94 3.89 11.63 17.92
C LYS A 94 3.63 10.14 17.78
N ILE A 95 2.58 9.74 17.06
CA ILE A 95 2.28 8.30 16.85
C ILE A 95 3.38 7.64 16.00
N PHE A 96 3.87 8.30 14.95
CA PHE A 96 5.03 7.82 14.19
C PHE A 96 6.28 7.62 15.06
N ASP A 97 6.54 8.54 15.99
CA ASP A 97 7.67 8.42 16.93
C ASP A 97 7.49 7.23 17.89
N VAL A 98 6.26 6.97 18.36
CA VAL A 98 5.95 5.79 19.20
C VAL A 98 6.19 4.50 18.41
N ILE A 99 5.71 4.41 17.17
CA ILE A 99 5.92 3.23 16.30
C ILE A 99 7.43 3.00 16.11
N LYS A 100 8.21 4.06 15.85
CA LYS A 100 9.67 3.96 15.72
C LYS A 100 10.36 3.52 17.00
N SER A 101 9.94 4.07 18.14
CA SER A 101 10.47 3.69 19.44
C SER A 101 10.24 2.21 19.70
N ASN A 102 9.01 1.74 19.50
CA ASN A 102 8.63 0.34 19.61
C ASN A 102 9.51 -0.55 18.73
N LEU A 103 9.59 -0.24 17.43
CA LEU A 103 10.46 -0.94 16.48
C LEU A 103 11.92 -1.00 16.96
N SER A 104 12.50 0.13 17.38
CA SER A 104 13.91 0.18 17.80
C SER A 104 14.21 -0.63 19.08
N SER A 105 13.19 -0.85 19.91
CA SER A 105 13.31 -1.59 21.17
C SER A 105 13.26 -3.11 21.01
N LEU A 106 12.73 -3.61 19.88
CA LEU A 106 12.56 -5.04 19.63
C LEU A 106 13.91 -5.79 19.65
N PRO A 107 13.97 -7.04 20.14
CA PRO A 107 15.20 -7.82 20.12
C PRO A 107 15.72 -8.05 18.69
N ILE A 108 14.84 -8.35 17.74
CA ILE A 108 15.18 -8.55 16.32
C ILE A 108 15.82 -7.30 15.69
N SER A 109 15.41 -6.09 16.09
CA SER A 109 15.97 -4.82 15.60
C SER A 109 17.41 -4.57 16.05
N LYS A 110 17.91 -5.33 17.04
CA LYS A 110 19.31 -5.29 17.50
C LYS A 110 20.20 -6.28 16.75
N LYS A 111 19.63 -7.14 15.91
CA LYS A 111 20.36 -8.10 15.07
C LYS A 111 20.91 -7.41 13.82
N THR A 112 21.74 -8.13 13.07
CA THR A 112 22.28 -7.64 11.81
C THR A 112 21.17 -7.49 10.75
N PRO A 113 21.33 -6.61 9.74
CA PRO A 113 20.33 -6.41 8.69
C PRO A 113 20.02 -7.69 7.90
N GLU A 114 20.98 -8.59 7.73
CA GLU A 114 20.80 -9.91 7.11
C GLU A 114 19.76 -10.74 7.87
N ILE A 115 19.93 -10.87 9.19
CA ILE A 115 19.02 -11.63 10.06
C ILE A 115 17.63 -11.00 10.04
N GLN A 116 17.53 -9.66 10.12
CA GLN A 116 16.24 -8.97 10.09
C GLN A 116 15.49 -9.20 8.78
N CYS A 117 16.16 -9.05 7.64
CA CYS A 117 15.54 -9.27 6.32
C CYS A 117 15.04 -10.70 6.19
N TRP A 118 15.90 -11.68 6.48
CA TRP A 118 15.56 -13.09 6.28
C TRP A 118 14.57 -13.63 7.31
N ALA A 119 14.57 -13.13 8.55
CA ALA A 119 13.55 -13.49 9.54
C ALA A 119 12.15 -13.05 9.09
N ILE A 120 12.05 -11.84 8.52
CA ILE A 120 10.81 -11.30 7.97
C ILE A 120 10.33 -12.08 6.74
N ILE A 121 11.24 -12.38 5.80
CA ILE A 121 10.92 -13.20 4.62
C ILE A 121 10.39 -14.58 5.07
N ARG A 122 11.09 -15.23 6.00
CA ARG A 122 10.71 -16.54 6.54
C ARG A 122 9.38 -16.51 7.28
N ARG A 123 9.10 -15.46 8.06
CA ARG A 123 7.80 -15.29 8.74
C ARG A 123 6.65 -15.19 7.73
N ALA A 124 6.82 -14.38 6.68
CA ALA A 124 5.82 -14.23 5.62
C ALA A 124 5.57 -15.55 4.87
N GLN A 125 6.64 -16.28 4.55
CA GLN A 125 6.55 -17.61 3.93
C GLN A 125 5.80 -18.60 4.83
N GLY A 126 6.16 -18.66 6.11
CA GLY A 126 5.50 -19.54 7.09
C GLY A 126 4.01 -19.24 7.22
N GLU A 127 3.62 -17.97 7.22
CA GLU A 127 2.21 -17.56 7.26
C GLU A 127 1.45 -18.00 5.99
N ILE A 128 2.04 -17.77 4.81
CA ILE A 128 1.44 -18.17 3.53
C ILE A 128 1.29 -19.69 3.44
N ASP A 129 2.30 -20.45 3.85
CA ASP A 129 2.26 -21.91 3.80
C ASP A 129 1.29 -22.50 4.84
N PHE A 130 1.20 -21.88 6.03
CA PHE A 130 0.15 -22.19 7.00
C PHE A 130 -1.24 -22.02 6.38
N LEU A 131 -1.52 -20.86 5.77
CA LEU A 131 -2.82 -20.55 5.15
C LEU A 131 -3.14 -21.49 3.98
N LYS A 132 -2.16 -21.81 3.13
CA LYS A 132 -2.34 -22.81 2.06
C LYS A 132 -2.77 -24.16 2.63
N ASN A 133 -2.10 -24.62 3.69
CA ASN A 133 -2.40 -25.90 4.32
C ASN A 133 -3.78 -25.92 4.98
N GLU A 134 -4.14 -24.86 5.70
CA GLU A 134 -5.47 -24.74 6.33
C GLU A 134 -6.58 -24.63 5.28
N THR A 135 -6.35 -23.88 4.20
CA THR A 135 -7.30 -23.78 3.08
C THR A 135 -7.50 -25.15 2.41
N LYS A 136 -6.42 -25.89 2.16
CA LYS A 136 -6.50 -27.24 1.59
C LYS A 136 -7.29 -28.18 2.48
N LYS A 137 -6.99 -28.23 3.79
CA LYS A 137 -7.74 -29.05 4.76
C LYS A 137 -9.22 -28.67 4.80
N HIS A 138 -9.52 -27.37 4.77
CA HIS A 138 -10.89 -26.89 4.76
C HIS A 138 -11.64 -27.37 3.50
N LEU A 139 -11.06 -27.18 2.32
CA LEU A 139 -11.66 -27.62 1.05
C LEU A 139 -11.85 -29.14 0.99
N GLU A 140 -10.92 -29.92 1.54
CA GLU A 140 -11.04 -31.38 1.65
C GLU A 140 -12.17 -31.82 2.61
N SER A 141 -12.48 -30.99 3.62
CA SER A 141 -13.55 -31.26 4.59
C SER A 141 -14.96 -30.93 4.08
N ILE A 142 -15.09 -30.14 3.01
CA ILE A 142 -16.38 -29.79 2.42
C ILE A 142 -16.98 -31.04 1.76
N ASN A 143 -18.14 -31.47 2.24
CA ASN A 143 -18.82 -32.66 1.72
C ASN A 143 -19.25 -32.43 0.26
N ARG A 144 -18.66 -33.19 -0.67
CA ARG A 144 -18.87 -33.08 -2.12
C ARG A 144 -20.32 -33.32 -2.57
N GLU A 145 -21.16 -33.85 -1.70
CA GLU A 145 -22.60 -34.07 -1.97
C GLU A 145 -23.43 -32.79 -1.90
N LEU A 146 -22.95 -31.75 -1.20
CA LEU A 146 -23.59 -30.43 -1.18
C LEU A 146 -23.22 -29.70 -2.47
N LYS A 147 -24.08 -29.82 -3.49
CA LYS A 147 -23.97 -29.14 -4.80
C LYS A 147 -24.11 -27.61 -4.76
N LEU A 148 -23.95 -26.97 -3.60
CA LEU A 148 -24.02 -25.53 -3.45
C LEU A 148 -22.62 -25.02 -3.11
N PHE A 149 -21.90 -24.56 -4.14
CA PHE A 149 -20.69 -23.78 -3.96
C PHE A 149 -21.10 -22.36 -3.58
N ASP A 150 -21.16 -22.07 -2.29
CA ASP A 150 -21.38 -20.72 -1.78
C ASP A 150 -20.01 -20.01 -1.68
N ILE A 151 -19.95 -18.74 -2.05
CA ILE A 151 -18.77 -17.87 -1.87
C ILE A 151 -18.35 -17.86 -0.38
N SER A 152 -19.28 -18.10 0.54
CA SER A 152 -19.01 -18.27 1.98
C SER A 152 -18.09 -19.47 2.32
N THR A 153 -17.97 -20.47 1.44
CA THR A 153 -17.07 -21.64 1.60
C THR A 153 -15.59 -21.31 1.39
N ALA A 154 -15.27 -20.10 0.93
CA ALA A 154 -13.90 -19.61 0.82
C ALA A 154 -13.35 -19.04 2.15
N TYR A 155 -14.19 -18.88 3.18
CA TYR A 155 -13.79 -18.33 4.46
C TYR A 155 -13.34 -19.44 5.43
N LEU A 156 -12.20 -19.21 6.08
CA LEU A 156 -11.70 -20.06 7.15
C LEU A 156 -12.23 -19.58 8.50
N LYS A 157 -12.25 -20.47 9.49
CA LYS A 157 -12.57 -20.12 10.89
C LYS A 157 -11.33 -20.15 11.75
N ASN A 158 -11.11 -19.12 12.56
CA ASN A 158 -10.05 -19.13 13.56
C ASN A 158 -10.45 -19.97 14.78
N LYS A 159 -9.54 -20.08 15.77
CA LYS A 159 -9.76 -20.86 17.00
C LYS A 159 -10.95 -20.34 17.83
N GLN A 160 -11.31 -19.08 17.65
CA GLN A 160 -12.43 -18.40 18.30
C GLN A 160 -13.76 -18.56 17.53
N GLY A 161 -13.73 -19.21 16.36
CA GLY A 161 -14.90 -19.44 15.50
C GLY A 161 -15.23 -18.28 14.56
N GLU A 162 -14.41 -17.22 14.54
CA GLU A 162 -14.59 -16.07 13.66
C GLU A 162 -14.16 -16.41 12.24
N SER A 163 -14.94 -15.94 11.26
CA SER A 163 -14.69 -16.22 9.84
C SER A 163 -13.78 -15.16 9.23
N TYR A 164 -12.76 -15.59 8.50
CA TYR A 164 -11.82 -14.70 7.80
C TYR A 164 -11.51 -15.21 6.39
N SER A 165 -11.18 -14.30 5.48
CA SER A 165 -10.77 -14.64 4.12
C SER A 165 -9.26 -14.91 4.09
N PRO A 166 -8.80 -16.10 3.65
CA PRO A 166 -7.37 -16.38 3.50
C PRO A 166 -6.70 -15.46 2.48
N ASP A 167 -7.41 -15.06 1.41
CA ASP A 167 -6.89 -14.13 0.40
C ASP A 167 -6.58 -12.76 0.99
N VAL A 168 -7.43 -12.26 1.89
CA VAL A 168 -7.18 -11.00 2.60
C VAL A 168 -5.92 -11.12 3.45
N VAL A 169 -5.74 -12.23 4.18
CA VAL A 169 -4.54 -12.42 5.01
C VAL A 169 -3.29 -12.54 4.14
N ILE A 170 -3.31 -13.28 3.03
CA ILE A 170 -2.18 -13.39 2.10
C ILE A 170 -1.81 -12.02 1.51
N SER A 171 -2.80 -11.27 1.00
CA SER A 171 -2.58 -9.93 0.46
C SER A 171 -1.93 -9.03 1.50
N LYS A 172 -2.41 -9.10 2.75
CA LYS A 172 -1.86 -8.34 3.87
C LYS A 172 -0.45 -8.77 4.23
N THR A 173 -0.15 -10.06 4.28
CA THR A 173 1.22 -10.57 4.51
C THR A 173 2.20 -10.05 3.45
N VAL A 174 1.80 -10.00 2.17
CA VAL A 174 2.63 -9.45 1.08
C VAL A 174 2.83 -7.93 1.23
N ASP A 175 1.77 -7.18 1.56
CA ASP A 175 1.87 -5.74 1.86
C ASP A 175 2.88 -5.50 2.99
N TYR A 176 2.78 -6.29 4.07
CA TYR A 176 3.61 -6.12 5.28
C TYR A 176 5.06 -6.49 5.03
N LEU A 177 5.31 -7.59 4.33
CA LEU A 177 6.65 -7.95 3.88
C LEU A 177 7.29 -6.80 3.10
N SER A 178 6.56 -6.24 2.13
CA SER A 178 7.04 -5.14 1.30
C SER A 178 7.35 -3.88 2.11
N LEU A 179 6.46 -3.50 3.03
CA LEU A 179 6.65 -2.35 3.92
C LEU A 179 7.82 -2.53 4.89
N SER A 180 7.92 -3.72 5.49
CA SER A 180 9.01 -4.06 6.41
C SER A 180 10.37 -4.03 5.71
N LEU A 181 10.48 -4.59 4.49
CA LEU A 181 11.71 -4.55 3.70
C LEU A 181 12.07 -3.12 3.29
N LYS A 182 11.10 -2.29 2.88
CA LYS A 182 11.31 -0.85 2.63
C LYS A 182 11.86 -0.11 3.84
N MET A 183 11.30 -0.39 5.02
CA MET A 183 11.75 0.20 6.26
C MET A 183 13.18 -0.21 6.60
N ILE A 184 13.52 -1.50 6.52
CA ILE A 184 14.87 -2.00 6.76
C ILE A 184 15.84 -1.41 5.73
N GLY A 185 15.45 -1.38 4.45
CA GLY A 185 16.24 -0.81 3.37
C GLY A 185 16.56 0.67 3.59
N PHE A 186 15.60 1.45 4.09
CA PHE A 186 15.84 2.83 4.50
C PHE A 186 16.80 2.93 5.69
N ASN A 187 16.57 2.16 6.76
CA ASN A 187 17.35 2.21 8.00
C ASN A 187 18.82 1.84 7.80
N TYR A 188 19.09 0.81 6.99
CA TYR A 188 20.43 0.29 6.72
C TYR A 188 21.03 0.77 5.39
N LYS A 189 20.35 1.68 4.68
CA LYS A 189 20.76 2.20 3.37
C LYS A 189 21.02 1.11 2.33
N LEU A 190 20.13 0.11 2.28
CA LEU A 190 20.20 -1.00 1.32
C LEU A 190 19.67 -0.61 -0.08
N ASN A 191 19.32 0.66 -0.28
CA ASN A 191 18.80 1.13 -1.56
C ASN A 191 19.94 1.37 -2.55
N SER A 192 19.92 0.68 -3.69
CA SER A 192 20.87 0.84 -4.80
C SER A 192 20.13 0.90 -6.13
N GLY A 193 20.32 1.97 -6.89
CA GLY A 193 19.72 2.10 -8.23
C GLY A 193 18.19 2.11 -8.27
N GLY A 194 17.52 2.45 -7.17
CA GLY A 194 16.06 2.39 -7.06
C GLY A 194 15.51 1.04 -6.58
N PHE A 195 16.37 0.07 -6.28
CA PHE A 195 16.02 -1.24 -5.74
C PHE A 195 16.46 -1.38 -4.29
N ILE A 196 15.75 -2.20 -3.51
CA ILE A 196 16.21 -2.68 -2.21
C ILE A 196 17.10 -3.90 -2.43
N VAL A 197 18.37 -3.78 -2.06
CA VAL A 197 19.33 -4.88 -2.09
C VAL A 197 19.18 -5.71 -0.81
N ILE A 198 18.47 -6.83 -0.91
CA ILE A 198 18.39 -7.80 0.18
C ILE A 198 19.76 -8.46 0.35
N PRO A 199 20.32 -8.50 1.57
CA PRO A 199 21.59 -9.18 1.82
C PRO A 199 21.53 -10.69 1.54
N ASP A 200 22.70 -11.32 1.40
CA ASP A 200 22.79 -12.76 1.19
C ASP A 200 22.04 -13.56 2.26
N MET A 201 21.51 -14.71 1.85
CA MET A 201 20.76 -15.59 2.74
C MET A 201 21.60 -16.05 3.93
N VAL A 202 21.04 -15.88 5.12
CA VAL A 202 21.61 -16.36 6.38
C VAL A 202 20.64 -17.29 7.08
N ASP A 203 21.18 -18.20 7.90
CA ASP A 203 20.37 -19.01 8.79
C ASP A 203 19.77 -18.13 9.89
N VAL A 204 18.44 -18.18 10.02
CA VAL A 204 17.68 -17.46 11.05
C VAL A 204 17.10 -18.44 12.06
N LYS A 205 17.11 -18.07 13.34
CA LYS A 205 16.57 -18.92 14.41
C LYS A 205 15.06 -18.71 14.53
N GLU A 206 14.37 -19.70 15.09
CA GLU A 206 12.93 -19.62 15.33
C GLU A 206 12.54 -18.41 16.20
N ASP A 207 13.34 -18.09 17.22
CA ASP A 207 13.13 -16.90 18.06
C ASP A 207 13.21 -15.61 17.24
N ASP A 208 14.13 -15.52 16.27
CA ASP A 208 14.27 -14.36 15.39
C ASP A 208 13.06 -14.22 14.46
N ILE A 209 12.51 -15.35 13.98
CA ILE A 209 11.28 -15.39 13.15
C ILE A 209 10.06 -14.95 13.95
N ASN A 210 9.93 -15.41 15.21
CA ASN A 210 8.84 -15.03 16.10
C ASN A 210 8.90 -13.54 16.45
N ASP A 211 10.08 -13.02 16.76
CA ASP A 211 10.28 -11.59 17.05
C ASP A 211 9.98 -10.70 15.83
N ALA A 212 10.22 -11.21 14.61
CA ALA A 212 9.92 -10.50 13.37
C ALA A 212 8.42 -10.24 13.17
N GLU A 213 7.52 -11.00 13.80
CA GLU A 213 6.08 -10.74 13.76
C GLU A 213 5.73 -9.34 14.29
N VAL A 214 6.44 -8.87 15.31
CA VAL A 214 6.19 -7.55 15.88
C VAL A 214 6.61 -6.43 14.92
N ILE A 215 7.56 -6.69 14.02
CA ILE A 215 7.90 -5.77 12.92
C ILE A 215 6.72 -5.65 11.94
N PHE A 216 5.98 -6.73 11.67
CA PHE A 216 4.80 -6.68 10.80
C PHE A 216 3.72 -5.79 11.40
N TYR A 217 3.39 -5.98 12.68
CA TYR A 217 2.39 -5.15 13.36
C TYR A 217 2.77 -3.66 13.35
N ASN A 218 4.03 -3.32 13.58
CA ASN A 218 4.45 -1.92 13.51
C ASN A 218 4.41 -1.36 12.08
N SER A 219 4.71 -2.18 11.06
CA SER A 219 4.57 -1.80 9.65
C SER A 219 3.09 -1.54 9.28
N ILE A 220 2.17 -2.35 9.81
CA ILE A 220 0.71 -2.16 9.68
C ILE A 220 0.29 -0.83 10.29
N LEU A 221 0.68 -0.58 11.53
CA LEU A 221 0.33 0.64 12.25
C LEU A 221 0.86 1.87 11.51
N TRP A 222 2.08 1.80 10.97
CA TRP A 222 2.68 2.85 10.17
C TRP A 222 1.85 3.15 8.91
N SER A 223 1.56 2.13 8.11
CA SER A 223 0.79 2.30 6.86
C SER A 223 -0.65 2.75 7.10
N SER A 224 -1.30 2.23 8.15
CA SER A 224 -2.64 2.65 8.55
C SER A 224 -2.68 4.12 8.98
N LEU A 225 -1.66 4.57 9.72
CA LEU A 225 -1.52 5.96 10.11
C LEU A 225 -1.26 6.87 8.90
N GLU A 226 -0.37 6.49 7.98
CA GLU A 226 -0.13 7.24 6.74
C GLU A 226 -1.42 7.44 5.94
N ARG A 227 -2.18 6.35 5.72
CA ARG A 227 -3.47 6.41 5.01
C ARG A 227 -4.48 7.30 5.74
N SER A 228 -4.57 7.18 7.06
CA SER A 228 -5.49 7.98 7.87
C SER A 228 -5.16 9.47 7.79
N VAL A 229 -3.86 9.80 7.87
CA VAL A 229 -3.38 11.18 7.79
C VAL A 229 -3.58 11.76 6.39
N GLU A 230 -3.25 11.01 5.33
CA GLU A 230 -3.50 11.43 3.95
C GLU A 230 -4.99 11.70 3.70
N THR A 231 -5.85 10.83 4.21
CA THR A 231 -7.30 11.01 4.16
C THR A 231 -7.72 12.28 4.89
N CYS A 232 -7.19 12.54 6.10
CA CYS A 232 -7.43 13.80 6.83
C CYS A 232 -6.96 15.04 6.06
N LEU A 233 -5.82 14.98 5.39
CA LEU A 233 -5.30 16.09 4.58
C LEU A 233 -6.22 16.37 3.37
N LEU A 234 -6.72 15.33 2.68
CA LEU A 234 -7.50 15.49 1.45
C LEU A 234 -8.93 16.01 1.70
N PHE A 235 -9.56 15.54 2.77
CA PHE A 235 -11.00 15.73 3.02
C PHE A 235 -11.30 16.55 4.28
N ASP A 236 -10.31 17.24 4.86
CA ASP A 236 -10.48 18.15 5.99
C ASP A 236 -11.10 17.49 7.26
N TYR A 237 -10.78 16.22 7.51
CA TYR A 237 -11.35 15.46 8.64
C TYR A 237 -10.88 15.94 10.02
N GLU A 238 -11.72 15.67 11.01
CA GLU A 238 -11.44 15.91 12.42
C GLU A 238 -10.62 14.77 13.03
N LEU A 239 -9.48 15.16 13.59
CA LEU A 239 -8.73 14.34 14.54
C LEU A 239 -9.22 14.68 15.96
N ASN A 240 -9.77 13.70 16.66
CA ASN A 240 -10.10 13.82 18.06
C ASN A 240 -8.98 13.24 18.92
N GLU A 241 -8.62 13.96 19.98
CA GLU A 241 -7.64 13.53 20.97
C GLU A 241 -8.38 13.43 22.29
N TYR A 242 -8.31 12.24 22.88
CA TYR A 242 -8.93 11.91 24.15
C TYR A 242 -7.83 11.56 25.15
N THR A 243 -8.01 11.97 26.39
CA THR A 243 -7.23 11.58 27.55
C THR A 243 -7.94 10.46 28.30
N SER A 244 -7.26 9.84 29.26
CA SER A 244 -7.82 8.82 30.15
C SER A 244 -9.13 9.22 30.85
N THR A 245 -9.40 10.53 31.00
CA THR A 245 -10.59 11.04 31.68
C THR A 245 -11.79 11.28 30.76
N ASN A 246 -11.62 11.21 29.43
CA ASN A 246 -12.70 11.49 28.48
C ASN A 246 -12.73 10.51 27.30
N LEU A 247 -12.28 9.27 27.50
CA LEU A 247 -12.28 8.24 26.48
C LEU A 247 -13.69 8.00 25.91
N PRO A 248 -13.82 7.63 24.61
CA PRO A 248 -15.09 7.24 24.02
C PRO A 248 -15.74 6.05 24.72
N ASN A 249 -17.07 5.95 24.60
CA ASN A 249 -17.86 4.87 25.19
C ASN A 249 -17.32 3.49 24.76
N GLY A 250 -17.11 2.60 25.74
CA GLY A 250 -16.57 1.26 25.53
C GLY A 250 -15.04 1.16 25.70
N LEU A 251 -14.34 2.28 25.90
CA LEU A 251 -12.90 2.31 26.16
C LEU A 251 -12.54 2.77 27.58
N GLU A 252 -13.50 3.00 28.47
CA GLU A 252 -13.29 3.57 29.80
C GLU A 252 -12.37 2.70 30.68
N ASN A 253 -12.44 1.38 30.51
CA ASN A 253 -11.65 0.40 31.26
C ASN A 253 -10.44 -0.13 30.46
N SER A 254 -10.07 0.52 29.36
CA SER A 254 -8.98 0.06 28.48
C SER A 254 -7.58 0.29 29.06
N GLY A 255 -7.44 1.15 30.06
CA GLY A 255 -6.14 1.56 30.61
C GLY A 255 -5.34 2.52 29.71
N LEU A 256 -5.97 3.08 28.66
CA LEU A 256 -5.32 4.01 27.75
C LEU A 256 -5.13 5.40 28.38
N GLU A 257 -3.91 5.93 28.30
CA GLU A 257 -3.60 7.30 28.73
C GLU A 257 -4.05 8.34 27.69
N THR A 258 -3.93 7.99 26.41
CA THR A 258 -4.28 8.86 25.28
C THR A 258 -4.86 8.02 24.15
N PHE A 259 -5.92 8.51 23.53
CA PHE A 259 -6.55 7.89 22.37
C PHE A 259 -6.74 8.92 21.26
N TYR A 260 -6.29 8.59 20.05
CA TYR A 260 -6.43 9.41 18.87
C TYR A 260 -7.45 8.76 17.92
N GLU A 261 -8.54 9.46 17.66
CA GLU A 261 -9.57 9.00 16.72
C GLU A 261 -9.44 9.76 15.40
N PHE A 262 -9.10 9.01 14.36
CA PHE A 262 -9.20 9.46 12.98
C PHE A 262 -10.58 9.06 12.45
N ASN A 263 -11.55 9.97 12.52
CA ASN A 263 -12.93 9.63 12.17
C ASN A 263 -13.15 9.66 10.64
N LEU A 264 -12.79 8.56 9.97
CA LEU A 264 -12.87 8.44 8.52
C LEU A 264 -14.30 8.26 7.98
N THR A 265 -15.27 7.92 8.84
CA THR A 265 -16.63 7.53 8.43
C THR A 265 -17.61 8.70 8.29
N LYS A 266 -17.24 9.90 8.73
CA LYS A 266 -18.08 11.10 8.58
C LYS A 266 -18.30 11.50 7.11
N GLU A 267 -17.31 11.33 6.25
CA GLU A 267 -17.40 11.77 4.86
C GLU A 267 -18.16 10.76 4.00
N GLN A 268 -19.18 11.26 3.30
CA GLN A 268 -20.00 10.42 2.44
C GLN A 268 -19.19 9.81 1.29
N PHE A 269 -18.23 10.55 0.75
CA PHE A 269 -17.38 10.06 -0.34
C PHE A 269 -16.63 8.78 0.05
N ILE A 270 -15.93 8.75 1.19
CA ILE A 270 -15.19 7.57 1.64
C ILE A 270 -16.11 6.38 1.89
N ARG A 271 -17.32 6.62 2.42
CA ARG A 271 -18.31 5.54 2.57
C ARG A 271 -18.78 4.98 1.24
N LEU A 272 -19.06 5.84 0.26
CA LEU A 272 -19.48 5.41 -1.07
C LEU A 272 -18.35 4.70 -1.83
N ASP A 273 -17.11 5.17 -1.67
CA ASP A 273 -15.93 4.51 -2.23
C ASP A 273 -15.75 3.11 -1.64
N TYR A 274 -15.83 2.97 -0.31
CA TYR A 274 -15.80 1.66 0.35
C TYR A 274 -16.90 0.73 -0.18
N MET A 275 -18.15 1.20 -0.23
CA MET A 275 -19.27 0.39 -0.76
C MET A 275 -19.07 0.01 -2.23
N SER A 276 -18.44 0.88 -3.03
CA SER A 276 -18.16 0.61 -4.44
C SER A 276 -17.06 -0.45 -4.61
N ASN A 277 -16.01 -0.37 -3.78
CA ASN A 277 -14.93 -1.37 -3.76
C ASN A 277 -15.44 -2.75 -3.33
N GLU A 278 -16.31 -2.84 -2.31
CA GLU A 278 -16.91 -4.11 -1.90
C GLU A 278 -17.80 -4.73 -3.00
N ARG A 279 -18.56 -3.89 -3.72
CA ARG A 279 -19.35 -4.32 -4.89
C ARG A 279 -18.47 -4.81 -6.03
N LEU A 280 -17.38 -4.08 -6.31
CA LEU A 280 -16.41 -4.47 -7.32
C LEU A 280 -15.79 -5.82 -6.96
N TYR A 281 -15.31 -5.99 -5.73
CA TYR A 281 -14.75 -7.26 -5.25
C TYR A 281 -15.72 -8.43 -5.43
N SER A 282 -16.98 -8.25 -5.01
CA SER A 282 -18.03 -9.26 -5.17
C SER A 282 -18.26 -9.61 -6.65
N LYS A 283 -18.28 -8.60 -7.54
CA LYS A 283 -18.44 -8.79 -8.98
C LYS A 283 -17.25 -9.52 -9.60
N LEU A 284 -16.02 -9.17 -9.22
CA LEU A 284 -14.80 -9.83 -9.70
C LEU A 284 -14.77 -11.32 -9.30
N SER A 285 -15.16 -11.63 -8.06
CA SER A 285 -15.28 -13.02 -7.58
C SER A 285 -16.32 -13.80 -8.39
N GLN A 286 -17.50 -13.23 -8.65
CA GLN A 286 -18.51 -13.84 -9.50
C GLN A 286 -18.00 -14.07 -10.93
N ASN A 287 -17.37 -13.07 -11.55
CA ASN A 287 -16.80 -13.16 -12.89
C ASN A 287 -15.75 -14.29 -12.98
N PHE A 288 -14.89 -14.42 -11.96
CA PHE A 288 -13.91 -15.51 -11.88
C PHE A 288 -14.59 -16.89 -11.85
N MET A 289 -15.63 -17.05 -11.02
CA MET A 289 -16.37 -18.30 -10.93
C MET A 289 -17.12 -18.63 -12.24
N GLU A 290 -17.76 -17.64 -12.86
CA GLU A 290 -18.37 -17.81 -14.17
C GLU A 290 -17.34 -18.23 -15.24
N ALA A 291 -16.16 -17.62 -15.24
CA ALA A 291 -15.07 -18.00 -16.14
C ALA A 291 -14.66 -19.48 -15.97
N LEU A 292 -14.57 -19.96 -14.73
CA LEU A 292 -14.20 -21.34 -14.45
C LEU A 292 -15.28 -22.36 -14.86
N TYR A 293 -16.55 -22.13 -14.49
CA TYR A 293 -17.62 -23.12 -14.64
C TYR A 293 -18.40 -23.00 -15.95
N LYS A 294 -18.67 -21.77 -16.41
CA LYS A 294 -19.45 -21.52 -17.63
C LYS A 294 -18.55 -21.50 -18.86
N HIS A 295 -17.43 -20.81 -18.77
CA HIS A 295 -16.51 -20.63 -19.90
C HIS A 295 -15.36 -21.66 -19.94
N ASN A 296 -15.24 -22.52 -18.91
CA ASN A 296 -14.23 -23.56 -18.82
C ASN A 296 -12.80 -23.04 -19.03
N VAL A 297 -12.48 -21.84 -18.52
CA VAL A 297 -11.15 -21.21 -18.68
C VAL A 297 -10.02 -22.09 -18.14
N HIS A 298 -10.29 -22.97 -17.19
CA HIS A 298 -9.31 -23.96 -16.73
C HIS A 298 -8.78 -24.87 -17.87
N LYS A 299 -9.52 -25.04 -18.97
CA LYS A 299 -9.09 -25.82 -20.14
C LYS A 299 -8.17 -25.05 -21.08
N THR A 300 -8.03 -23.74 -20.92
CA THR A 300 -7.11 -22.92 -21.72
C THR A 300 -5.71 -22.88 -21.13
N VAL A 301 -5.51 -23.46 -19.94
CA VAL A 301 -4.20 -23.54 -19.31
C VAL A 301 -3.35 -24.56 -20.05
N ASP A 302 -2.20 -24.13 -20.60
CA ASP A 302 -1.27 -25.02 -21.30
C ASP A 302 0.06 -25.14 -20.54
N GLU A 303 0.50 -26.37 -20.31
CA GLU A 303 1.78 -26.63 -19.67
C GLU A 303 2.96 -26.47 -20.65
N ASN A 304 2.71 -26.52 -21.96
CA ASN A 304 3.72 -26.42 -22.98
C ASN A 304 4.10 -24.95 -23.26
N LEU A 305 5.25 -24.55 -22.73
CA LEU A 305 5.82 -23.20 -22.91
C LEU A 305 6.00 -22.83 -24.39
N THR A 306 6.28 -23.78 -25.29
CA THR A 306 6.46 -23.49 -26.72
C THR A 306 5.19 -22.94 -27.36
N ARG A 307 4.01 -23.40 -26.93
CA ARG A 307 2.74 -22.84 -27.40
C ARG A 307 2.52 -21.45 -26.83
N LEU A 308 2.91 -21.22 -25.57
CA LEU A 308 2.75 -19.95 -24.85
C LEU A 308 3.66 -18.82 -25.36
N ALA A 309 4.62 -19.11 -26.25
CA ALA A 309 5.49 -18.12 -26.86
C ALA A 309 4.74 -17.07 -27.71
N ASP A 310 3.52 -17.37 -28.16
CA ASP A 310 2.61 -16.37 -28.72
C ASP A 310 1.55 -16.00 -27.66
N ILE A 311 1.49 -14.71 -27.31
CA ILE A 311 0.55 -14.19 -26.31
C ILE A 311 -0.91 -14.21 -26.79
N ASN A 312 -1.13 -14.27 -28.11
CA ASN A 312 -2.44 -14.22 -28.76
C ASN A 312 -2.98 -15.60 -29.17
N ASN A 313 -2.32 -16.67 -28.74
CA ASN A 313 -2.66 -18.05 -29.08
C ASN A 313 -3.96 -18.60 -28.44
N GLY A 314 -4.65 -17.81 -27.61
CA GLY A 314 -5.85 -18.23 -26.87
C GLY A 314 -5.59 -19.12 -25.65
N TYR A 315 -4.34 -19.39 -25.30
CA TYR A 315 -3.95 -20.15 -24.11
C TYR A 315 -3.50 -19.21 -22.98
N SER A 316 -3.63 -19.71 -21.75
CA SER A 316 -3.17 -19.05 -20.53
C SER A 316 -2.09 -19.87 -19.83
N ILE A 317 -1.27 -19.20 -19.03
CA ILE A 317 -0.28 -19.80 -18.13
C ILE A 317 -0.97 -20.36 -16.89
N THR A 318 -1.93 -19.61 -16.35
CA THR A 318 -2.67 -19.95 -15.12
C THR A 318 -4.17 -19.81 -15.33
N THR A 319 -4.95 -20.38 -14.42
CA THR A 319 -6.42 -20.28 -14.42
C THR A 319 -6.90 -18.85 -14.12
N SER A 320 -6.07 -18.04 -13.46
CA SER A 320 -6.33 -16.65 -13.07
C SER A 320 -6.05 -15.63 -14.18
N GLU A 321 -5.25 -15.97 -15.20
CA GLU A 321 -4.76 -15.00 -16.20
C GLU A 321 -5.89 -14.28 -16.96
N PHE A 322 -6.80 -15.01 -17.60
CA PHE A 322 -7.90 -14.39 -18.36
C PHE A 322 -8.90 -13.66 -17.46
N PRO A 323 -9.36 -14.23 -16.33
CA PRO A 323 -10.21 -13.50 -15.40
C PRO A 323 -9.57 -12.20 -14.89
N ALA A 324 -8.27 -12.22 -14.54
CA ALA A 324 -7.56 -11.03 -14.11
C ALA A 324 -7.45 -9.97 -15.22
N TYR A 325 -7.23 -10.40 -16.47
CA TYR A 325 -7.22 -9.51 -17.62
C TYR A 325 -8.57 -8.79 -17.80
N VAL A 326 -9.67 -9.54 -17.78
CA VAL A 326 -11.03 -8.95 -17.90
C VAL A 326 -11.33 -8.03 -16.71
N ALA A 327 -11.00 -8.46 -15.50
CA ALA A 327 -11.19 -7.66 -14.28
C ALA A 327 -10.48 -6.30 -14.37
N LEU A 328 -9.24 -6.29 -14.86
CA LEU A 328 -8.45 -5.06 -15.01
C LEU A 328 -8.94 -4.19 -16.16
N LEU A 329 -9.38 -4.76 -17.28
CA LEU A 329 -10.01 -4.00 -18.37
C LEU A 329 -11.25 -3.24 -17.86
N GLU A 330 -12.11 -3.92 -17.10
CA GLU A 330 -13.31 -3.33 -16.50
C GLU A 330 -12.95 -2.25 -15.47
N THR A 331 -11.99 -2.54 -14.58
CA THR A 331 -11.61 -1.63 -13.49
C THR A 331 -10.92 -0.37 -13.99
N LEU A 332 -10.07 -0.49 -15.03
CA LEU A 332 -9.34 0.64 -15.61
C LEU A 332 -10.12 1.33 -16.73
N CYS A 333 -11.33 0.87 -17.06
CA CYS A 333 -12.16 1.36 -18.16
C CYS A 333 -11.40 1.44 -19.50
N LEU A 334 -10.52 0.46 -19.76
CA LEU A 334 -9.69 0.43 -20.96
C LEU A 334 -10.49 -0.14 -22.13
N THR A 335 -10.51 0.61 -23.24
CA THR A 335 -11.23 0.23 -24.47
C THR A 335 -10.28 -0.16 -25.62
N ASP A 336 -9.00 0.21 -25.51
CA ASP A 336 -7.95 -0.11 -26.47
C ASP A 336 -6.99 -1.15 -25.89
N GLU A 337 -7.06 -2.39 -26.39
CA GLU A 337 -6.19 -3.49 -25.96
C GLU A 337 -4.71 -3.28 -26.32
N SER A 338 -4.43 -2.38 -27.26
CA SER A 338 -3.07 -2.04 -27.67
C SER A 338 -2.44 -0.92 -26.85
N MET A 339 -3.20 -0.31 -25.94
CA MET A 339 -2.72 0.76 -25.08
C MET A 339 -1.52 0.28 -24.24
N LEU A 340 -0.42 1.04 -24.33
CA LEU A 340 0.78 0.77 -23.55
C LEU A 340 0.70 1.48 -22.19
N ILE A 341 0.77 0.68 -21.13
CA ILE A 341 0.84 1.11 -19.74
C ILE A 341 2.29 0.90 -19.30
N PHE A 342 3.03 2.01 -19.13
CA PHE A 342 4.47 1.99 -18.85
C PHE A 342 5.28 1.10 -19.81
N GLY A 343 4.87 1.05 -21.09
CA GLY A 343 5.60 0.33 -22.16
C GLY A 343 5.18 -1.13 -22.39
N LEU A 344 4.23 -1.67 -21.62
CA LEU A 344 3.61 -2.98 -21.85
C LEU A 344 2.11 -2.84 -22.05
N THR A 345 1.48 -3.71 -22.85
CA THR A 345 0.02 -3.79 -22.91
C THR A 345 -0.52 -4.41 -21.61
N LEU A 346 -1.82 -4.21 -21.33
CA LEU A 346 -2.44 -4.85 -20.16
C LEU A 346 -2.32 -6.38 -20.22
N ARG A 347 -2.45 -6.97 -21.42
CA ARG A 347 -2.31 -8.42 -21.63
C ARG A 347 -0.91 -8.90 -21.26
N GLU A 348 0.13 -8.14 -21.63
CA GLU A 348 1.52 -8.44 -21.28
C GLU A 348 1.78 -8.32 -19.78
N TRP A 349 1.24 -7.29 -19.11
CA TRP A 349 1.31 -7.15 -17.65
C TRP A 349 0.74 -8.37 -16.94
N VAL A 350 -0.48 -8.76 -17.31
CA VAL A 350 -1.16 -9.92 -16.70
C VAL A 350 -0.40 -11.21 -16.99
N ARG A 351 0.09 -11.39 -18.23
CA ARG A 351 0.91 -12.55 -18.62
C ARG A 351 2.18 -12.65 -17.78
N CYS A 352 2.89 -11.54 -17.52
CA CYS A 352 4.08 -11.53 -16.68
C CYS A 352 3.77 -11.97 -15.24
N TYR A 353 2.71 -11.45 -14.61
CA TYR A 353 2.32 -11.86 -13.26
C TYR A 353 1.88 -13.33 -13.20
N SER A 354 1.11 -13.82 -14.18
CA SER A 354 0.75 -15.23 -14.29
C SER A 354 1.98 -16.14 -14.50
N ALA A 355 3.01 -15.65 -15.19
CA ALA A 355 4.29 -16.34 -15.31
C ALA A 355 4.97 -16.47 -13.94
N LEU A 356 5.05 -15.39 -13.16
CA LEU A 356 5.60 -15.43 -11.80
C LEU A 356 4.79 -16.37 -10.88
N GLU A 357 3.45 -16.35 -10.98
CA GLU A 357 2.58 -17.26 -10.25
C GLU A 357 2.92 -18.72 -10.58
N ARG A 358 3.04 -19.07 -11.86
CA ARG A 358 3.45 -20.42 -12.26
C ARG A 358 4.86 -20.76 -11.81
N LEU A 359 5.81 -19.83 -11.93
CA LEU A 359 7.20 -20.02 -11.52
C LEU A 359 7.30 -20.37 -10.02
N SER A 360 6.52 -19.67 -9.18
CA SER A 360 6.47 -19.93 -7.74
C SER A 360 5.94 -21.32 -7.39
N LYS A 361 5.05 -21.90 -8.22
CA LYS A 361 4.52 -23.26 -8.04
C LYS A 361 5.48 -24.34 -8.50
N ILE A 362 6.23 -24.12 -9.58
CA ILE A 362 7.18 -25.13 -10.08
C ILE A 362 8.55 -25.07 -9.38
N SER A 363 8.84 -23.96 -8.69
CA SER A 363 10.11 -23.73 -8.01
C SER A 363 9.90 -23.47 -6.52
N GLU A 364 9.07 -24.28 -5.85
CA GLU A 364 8.61 -24.03 -4.46
C GLU A 364 9.76 -23.79 -3.45
N LYS A 365 10.95 -24.36 -3.70
CA LYS A 365 12.12 -24.23 -2.82
C LYS A 365 13.10 -23.14 -3.23
N ARG A 366 12.86 -22.47 -4.36
CA ARG A 366 13.79 -21.49 -4.92
C ARG A 366 13.22 -20.09 -4.78
N GLU A 367 13.96 -19.25 -4.06
CA GLU A 367 13.54 -17.89 -3.71
C GLU A 367 14.28 -16.83 -4.50
N VAL A 368 15.48 -17.17 -4.98
CA VAL A 368 16.38 -16.24 -5.67
C VAL A 368 16.56 -16.67 -7.11
N PHE A 369 16.29 -15.74 -8.02
CA PHE A 369 16.46 -15.89 -9.45
C PHE A 369 17.35 -14.77 -9.96
N THR A 370 18.24 -15.09 -10.89
CA THR A 370 19.00 -14.08 -11.61
C THR A 370 18.08 -13.33 -12.58
N SER A 371 18.42 -12.07 -12.89
CA SER A 371 17.70 -11.27 -13.89
C SER A 371 17.62 -11.98 -15.25
N SER A 372 18.70 -12.67 -15.64
CA SER A 372 18.73 -13.48 -16.88
C SER A 372 17.75 -14.64 -16.87
N GLU A 373 17.60 -15.34 -15.74
CA GLU A 373 16.66 -16.45 -15.63
C GLU A 373 15.22 -15.97 -15.71
N LEU A 374 14.87 -14.91 -14.99
CA LEU A 374 13.52 -14.32 -15.06
C LEU A 374 13.21 -13.81 -16.47
N SER A 375 14.16 -13.09 -17.10
CA SER A 375 13.98 -12.61 -18.46
C SER A 375 13.79 -13.74 -19.47
N THR A 376 14.58 -14.81 -19.34
CA THR A 376 14.46 -16.00 -20.19
C THR A 376 13.09 -16.67 -19.99
N TYR A 377 12.63 -16.80 -18.74
CA TYR A 377 11.34 -17.39 -18.44
C TYR A 377 10.18 -16.56 -19.02
N LEU A 378 10.24 -15.23 -18.90
CA LEU A 378 9.23 -14.34 -19.48
C LEU A 378 9.22 -14.41 -21.03
N GLN A 379 10.37 -14.57 -21.67
CA GLN A 379 10.46 -14.77 -23.12
C GLN A 379 9.81 -16.07 -23.58
N LEU A 380 9.92 -17.14 -22.79
CA LEU A 380 9.26 -18.41 -23.10
C LEU A 380 7.73 -18.32 -23.10
N VAL A 381 7.15 -17.32 -22.43
CA VAL A 381 5.70 -17.10 -22.36
C VAL A 381 5.21 -15.93 -23.22
N GLY A 382 6.05 -15.52 -24.18
CA GLY A 382 5.71 -14.58 -25.25
C GLY A 382 6.00 -13.12 -24.97
N ILE A 383 6.82 -12.81 -23.96
CA ILE A 383 7.22 -11.43 -23.66
C ILE A 383 8.57 -11.13 -24.32
N SER A 384 8.64 -10.12 -25.18
CA SER A 384 9.92 -9.73 -25.81
C SER A 384 10.98 -9.35 -24.77
N GLY A 385 12.26 -9.61 -25.04
CA GLY A 385 13.34 -9.37 -24.06
C GLY A 385 13.42 -7.94 -23.50
N ASN A 386 13.14 -6.91 -24.32
CA ASN A 386 13.08 -5.53 -23.86
C ASN A 386 11.94 -5.31 -22.86
N LYS A 387 10.75 -5.88 -23.14
CA LYS A 387 9.59 -5.79 -22.25
C LYS A 387 9.74 -6.65 -20.99
N SER A 388 10.42 -7.79 -21.07
CA SER A 388 10.75 -8.62 -19.90
C SER A 388 11.61 -7.83 -18.91
N LYS A 389 12.64 -7.14 -19.41
CA LYS A 389 13.49 -6.27 -18.58
C LYS A 389 12.68 -5.12 -17.98
N LEU A 390 11.89 -4.43 -18.80
CA LEU A 390 11.05 -3.33 -18.35
C LEU A 390 10.06 -3.75 -17.26
N PHE A 391 9.42 -4.91 -17.41
CA PHE A 391 8.56 -5.48 -16.37
C PHE A 391 9.33 -5.75 -15.08
N ILE A 392 10.49 -6.40 -15.13
CA ILE A 392 11.31 -6.69 -13.94
C ILE A 392 11.70 -5.41 -13.22
N ASP A 393 12.15 -4.38 -13.96
CA ASP A 393 12.56 -3.09 -13.40
C ASP A 393 11.38 -2.35 -12.72
N LEU A 394 10.16 -2.48 -13.24
CA LEU A 394 8.96 -1.81 -12.72
C LEU A 394 8.22 -2.59 -11.63
N ALA A 395 8.29 -3.92 -11.65
CA ALA A 395 7.60 -4.78 -10.69
C ALA A 395 8.44 -5.04 -9.42
N SER A 396 9.73 -4.71 -9.44
CA SER A 396 10.65 -4.80 -8.30
C SER A 396 10.73 -3.46 -7.56
N PHE A 397 11.18 -3.46 -6.30
CA PHE A 397 11.33 -2.26 -5.48
C PHE A 397 12.64 -2.24 -4.70
#